data_AF-A0A7C7KM15-F1
#
_entry.id   AF-A0A7C7KM15-F1
#
_cell.length_a   1.000
_cell.length_b   1.000
_cell.length_c   1.000
_cell.angle_alpha   90.00
_cell.angle_beta   90.00
_cell.angle_gamma   90.00
#
_symmetry.space_group_name_H-M   'P 1'
#
loop_
_entity.id
_entity.type
_entity.pdbx_description
1 polymer ?
#
loop_
_entity_poly.entity_id
_entity_poly.type
_entity_poly.pdbx_seq_one_letter_code
_entity_poly.pdbx_strand_id
1 'polypeptide(L)'
;MSETIVLGGGCFWCIEGALLGLRGVSEVIPGYTGGQIENPTYEQVCSGRSGHAEVVRVTYHPETIPRRILLEVFFTAHDPTQFNRQGNDVGPQYRSCVFFESEEQRSDAEAVIEYLQANFVDDIVTEISPLTKFFIAEDYHHDYFANNPQNPYCQMVVAPKLAKARARFSHLYE
;
A
#
# COMPACT_ATOMS: atom_id res chain seq x y z
N MET A 1 14.59 12.19 11.62
CA MET A 1 14.17 10.94 12.32
C MET A 1 13.42 10.04 11.34
N SER A 2 13.20 8.75 11.62
CA SER A 2 12.35 7.89 10.79
C SER A 2 10.92 7.83 11.33
N GLU A 3 9.96 7.66 10.43
CA GLU A 3 8.53 7.45 10.73
C GLU A 3 8.03 6.18 10.05
N THR A 4 6.92 5.65 10.56
CA THR A 4 6.20 4.50 9.98
C THR A 4 4.80 4.88 9.56
N ILE A 5 4.32 4.32 8.45
CA ILE A 5 2.92 4.41 8.02
C ILE A 5 2.49 3.08 7.40
N VAL A 6 1.23 2.69 7.58
CA VAL A 6 0.70 1.42 7.08
C VAL A 6 -0.31 1.68 5.96
N LEU A 7 -0.05 1.13 4.78
CA LEU A 7 -0.75 1.46 3.54
C LEU A 7 -1.25 0.19 2.85
N GLY A 8 -2.51 0.15 2.42
CA GLY A 8 -3.10 -0.95 1.65
C GLY A 8 -3.78 -0.43 0.39
N GLY A 9 -3.58 -1.11 -0.73
CA GLY A 9 -4.03 -0.62 -2.04
C GLY A 9 -4.20 -1.76 -3.03
N GLY A 10 -4.81 -2.86 -2.59
CA GLY A 10 -4.83 -4.13 -3.32
C GLY A 10 -3.69 -5.05 -2.92
N CYS A 11 -3.24 -5.90 -3.86
CA CYS A 11 -2.14 -6.83 -3.61
C CYS A 11 -0.91 -6.10 -3.07
N PHE A 12 -0.44 -6.50 -1.89
CA PHE A 12 0.69 -5.84 -1.22
C PHE A 12 2.01 -5.90 -2.02
N TRP A 13 2.18 -6.83 -2.96
CA TRP A 13 3.37 -6.91 -3.83
C TRP A 13 3.44 -5.74 -4.81
N CYS A 14 2.27 -5.24 -5.24
CA CYS A 14 2.20 -4.05 -6.08
C CYS A 14 2.64 -2.81 -5.31
N ILE A 15 2.18 -2.68 -4.06
CA ILE A 15 2.47 -1.53 -3.21
C ILE A 15 3.92 -1.57 -2.72
N GLU A 16 4.40 -2.75 -2.26
CA GLU A 16 5.79 -2.99 -1.90
C GLU A 16 6.72 -2.58 -3.03
N GLY A 17 6.53 -3.14 -4.24
CA GLY A 17 7.41 -2.85 -5.36
C GLY A 17 7.35 -1.41 -5.87
N ALA A 18 6.25 -0.69 -5.64
CA ALA A 18 6.12 0.72 -5.98
C ALA A 18 6.86 1.62 -4.99
N LEU A 19 6.86 1.30 -3.70
CA LEU A 19 7.49 2.13 -2.66
C LEU A 19 8.97 1.76 -2.42
N LEU A 20 9.35 0.51 -2.70
CA LEU A 20 10.71 0.03 -2.58
C LEU A 20 11.64 0.77 -3.58
N GLY A 21 12.76 1.28 -3.07
CA GLY A 21 13.75 2.02 -3.85
C GLY A 21 13.50 3.53 -3.94
N LEU A 22 12.42 4.04 -3.35
CA LEU A 22 12.26 5.49 -3.17
C LEU A 22 13.33 6.01 -2.21
N ARG A 23 14.01 7.09 -2.59
CA ARG A 23 14.97 7.79 -1.74
C ARG A 23 14.30 8.22 -0.44
N GLY A 24 14.86 7.78 0.67
CA GLY A 24 14.33 8.06 2.00
C GLY A 24 13.35 7.01 2.54
N VAL A 25 12.94 6.02 1.74
CA VAL A 25 12.28 4.80 2.24
C VAL A 25 13.36 3.79 2.60
N SER A 26 13.39 3.36 3.86
CA SER A 26 14.39 2.41 4.37
C SER A 26 13.88 0.98 4.43
N GLU A 27 12.57 0.77 4.56
CA GLU A 27 11.97 -0.55 4.70
C GLU A 27 10.51 -0.54 4.26
N VAL A 28 10.07 -1.63 3.63
CA VAL A 28 8.67 -1.88 3.27
C VAL A 28 8.34 -3.33 3.62
N ILE A 29 7.55 -3.56 4.67
CA ILE A 29 7.20 -4.91 5.16
C ILE A 29 5.75 -5.24 4.81
N PRO A 30 5.48 -6.29 4.01
CA PRO A 30 4.13 -6.81 3.79
C PRO A 30 3.50 -7.35 5.08
N GLY A 31 2.18 -7.18 5.22
CA GLY A 31 1.45 -7.66 6.39
C GLY A 31 -0.05 -7.52 6.30
N TYR A 32 -0.69 -7.77 7.44
CA TYR A 32 -2.14 -7.81 7.61
C TYR A 32 -2.56 -6.96 8.80
N THR A 33 -3.59 -6.13 8.64
CA THR A 33 -4.18 -5.33 9.75
C THR A 33 -5.63 -4.94 9.45
N GLY A 34 -6.31 -4.33 10.43
CA GLY A 34 -7.70 -3.86 10.31
C GLY A 34 -8.77 -4.95 10.42
N GLY A 35 -8.39 -6.19 10.71
CA GLY A 35 -9.30 -7.32 10.93
C GLY A 35 -9.47 -7.70 12.39
N GLN A 36 -10.17 -8.81 12.62
CA GLN A 36 -10.56 -9.28 13.97
C GLN A 36 -9.83 -10.54 14.42
N ILE A 37 -9.09 -11.20 13.51
CA ILE A 37 -8.43 -12.47 13.81
C ILE A 37 -7.01 -12.19 14.31
N GLU A 38 -6.64 -12.81 15.43
CA GLU A 38 -5.27 -12.78 15.93
C GLU A 38 -4.36 -13.71 15.13
N ASN A 39 -3.18 -13.22 14.73
CA ASN A 39 -2.18 -13.94 13.94
C ASN A 39 -2.78 -14.61 12.68
N PRO A 40 -3.38 -13.85 11.76
CA PRO A 40 -4.01 -14.42 10.58
C PRO A 40 -2.97 -15.03 9.64
N THR A 41 -3.29 -16.16 9.00
CA THR A 41 -2.52 -16.70 7.87
C THR A 41 -2.96 -16.07 6.55
N TYR A 42 -2.12 -16.14 5.52
CA TYR A 42 -2.47 -15.68 4.18
C TYR A 42 -3.80 -16.28 3.68
N GLU A 43 -4.05 -17.57 3.90
CA GLU A 43 -5.30 -18.23 3.48
C GLU A 43 -6.52 -17.67 4.20
N GLN A 44 -6.39 -17.35 5.49
CA GLN A 44 -7.47 -16.73 6.25
C GLN A 44 -7.79 -15.33 5.74
N VAL A 45 -6.77 -14.55 5.36
CA VAL A 45 -6.95 -13.23 4.74
C VAL A 45 -7.57 -13.35 3.36
N CYS A 46 -7.06 -14.24 2.52
CA CYS A 46 -7.58 -14.50 1.17
C CYS A 46 -9.03 -14.99 1.15
N SER A 47 -9.51 -15.60 2.24
CA SER A 47 -10.93 -15.95 2.38
C SER A 47 -11.88 -14.75 2.41
N GLY A 48 -11.35 -13.54 2.67
CA GLY A 48 -12.12 -12.30 2.83
C GLY A 48 -12.92 -12.21 4.14
N ARG A 49 -12.82 -13.20 5.03
CA ARG A 49 -13.63 -13.29 6.25
C ARG A 49 -12.91 -12.81 7.51
N SER A 50 -11.60 -12.65 7.47
CA SER A 50 -10.80 -12.22 8.63
C SER A 50 -10.96 -10.72 8.96
N GLY A 51 -11.44 -9.94 7.99
CA GLY A 51 -11.52 -8.48 8.04
C GLY A 51 -10.19 -7.77 7.76
N HIS A 52 -9.07 -8.51 7.69
CA HIS A 52 -7.77 -7.89 7.43
C HIS A 52 -7.67 -7.37 5.99
N ALA A 53 -6.99 -6.24 5.83
CA ALA A 53 -6.43 -5.81 4.55
C ALA A 53 -5.02 -6.38 4.36
N GLU A 54 -4.67 -6.69 3.11
CA GLU A 54 -3.27 -6.73 2.69
C GLU A 54 -2.72 -5.30 2.71
N VAL A 55 -1.64 -5.11 3.45
CA VAL A 55 -1.00 -3.80 3.66
C VAL A 55 0.51 -3.95 3.60
N VAL A 56 1.21 -2.83 3.49
CA VAL A 56 2.64 -2.71 3.78
C VAL A 56 2.85 -1.71 4.91
N ARG A 57 3.78 -2.02 5.83
CA ARG A 57 4.33 -1.03 6.77
C ARG A 57 5.58 -0.43 6.14
N VAL A 58 5.56 0.88 5.92
CA VAL A 58 6.63 1.63 5.29
C VAL A 58 7.39 2.40 6.35
N THR A 59 8.69 2.17 6.46
CA THR A 59 9.59 2.98 7.27
C THR A 59 10.29 3.98 6.36
N TYR A 60 10.18 5.27 6.66
CA TYR A 60 10.72 6.34 5.82
C TYR A 60 11.30 7.50 6.64
N HIS A 61 12.06 8.36 5.98
CA HIS A 61 12.66 9.57 6.56
C HIS A 61 11.96 10.81 6.01
N PRO A 62 11.08 11.47 6.78
CA PRO A 62 10.30 12.64 6.33
C PRO A 62 11.15 13.81 5.82
N GLU A 63 12.38 13.94 6.32
CA GLU A 63 13.35 14.96 5.89
C GLU A 63 13.85 14.73 4.45
N THR A 64 13.79 13.49 3.97
CA THR A 64 14.23 13.09 2.63
C THR A 64 13.04 12.91 1.68
N ILE A 65 11.98 12.24 2.15
CA ILE A 65 10.71 12.06 1.42
C ILE A 65 9.55 12.50 2.33
N PRO A 66 8.95 13.68 2.07
CA PRO A 66 7.79 14.13 2.84
C PRO A 66 6.64 13.13 2.75
N ARG A 67 5.92 12.90 3.86
CA ARG A 67 4.79 11.95 3.93
C ARG A 67 3.75 12.16 2.82
N ARG A 68 3.44 13.42 2.51
CA ARG A 68 2.56 13.77 1.38
C ARG A 68 3.05 13.19 0.05
N ILE A 69 4.34 13.28 -0.25
CA ILE A 69 4.91 12.72 -1.49
C ILE A 69 4.85 11.20 -1.47
N LEU A 70 5.16 10.57 -0.34
CA LEU A 70 5.01 9.12 -0.17
C LEU A 70 3.57 8.65 -0.44
N LEU A 71 2.58 9.36 0.12
CA LEU A 71 1.15 9.11 -0.10
C LEU A 71 0.76 9.33 -1.57
N GLU A 72 1.24 10.38 -2.22
CA GLU A 72 1.01 10.61 -3.64
C GLU A 72 1.55 9.45 -4.50
N VAL A 73 2.75 8.92 -4.23
CA VAL A 73 3.26 7.73 -4.92
C VAL A 73 2.33 6.53 -4.69
N PHE A 74 1.94 6.28 -3.44
CA PHE A 74 1.00 5.21 -3.08
C PHE A 74 -0.32 5.29 -3.85
N PHE A 75 -0.93 6.47 -3.96
CA PHE A 75 -2.18 6.68 -4.69
C PHE A 75 -2.05 6.51 -6.21
N THR A 76 -0.84 6.50 -6.76
CA THR A 76 -0.64 6.15 -8.19
C THR A 76 -0.44 4.67 -8.44
N ALA A 77 -0.13 3.89 -7.39
CA ALA A 77 0.15 2.46 -7.49
C ALA A 77 -1.12 1.60 -7.60
N HIS A 78 -2.29 2.19 -7.34
CA HIS A 78 -3.59 1.53 -7.37
C HIS A 78 -4.71 2.51 -7.78
N ASP A 79 -5.93 2.03 -7.91
CA ASP A 79 -7.13 2.82 -8.22
C ASP A 79 -7.95 3.09 -6.94
N PRO A 80 -7.79 4.26 -6.29
CA PRO A 80 -8.39 4.51 -4.97
C PRO A 80 -9.91 4.70 -4.99
N THR A 81 -10.57 4.67 -6.15
CA THR A 81 -12.04 4.75 -6.26
C THR A 81 -12.71 3.36 -6.22
N GLN A 82 -11.93 2.28 -6.31
CA GLN A 82 -12.47 0.92 -6.28
C GLN A 82 -12.71 0.42 -4.86
N PHE A 83 -13.98 0.32 -4.48
CA PHE A 83 -14.38 -0.26 -3.21
C PHE A 83 -14.10 -1.77 -3.15
N ASN A 84 -13.34 -2.20 -2.11
CA ASN A 84 -13.00 -3.60 -1.83
C ASN A 84 -12.49 -4.40 -3.04
N ARG A 85 -11.66 -3.77 -3.88
CA ARG A 85 -11.12 -4.37 -5.10
C ARG A 85 -9.92 -3.58 -5.62
N GLN A 86 -9.02 -4.25 -6.33
CA GLN A 86 -8.10 -3.63 -7.28
C GLN A 86 -7.98 -4.42 -8.59
N GLY A 87 -8.56 -3.88 -9.66
CA GLY A 87 -8.62 -4.57 -10.95
C GLY A 87 -9.38 -5.88 -10.80
N ASN A 88 -8.67 -7.00 -11.01
CA ASN A 88 -9.25 -8.34 -10.89
C ASN A 88 -9.13 -8.95 -9.48
N ASP A 89 -8.41 -8.30 -8.57
CA ASP A 89 -8.28 -8.73 -7.19
C ASP A 89 -9.48 -8.21 -6.39
N VAL A 90 -10.47 -9.07 -6.14
CA VAL A 90 -11.77 -8.70 -5.55
C VAL A 90 -11.88 -9.23 -4.13
N GLY A 91 -12.16 -8.34 -3.18
CA GLY A 91 -12.40 -8.69 -1.79
C GLY A 91 -11.99 -7.58 -0.80
N PRO A 92 -12.54 -7.58 0.42
CA PRO A 92 -12.25 -6.57 1.44
C PRO A 92 -10.77 -6.54 1.85
N GLN A 93 -10.03 -7.62 1.61
CA GLN A 93 -8.58 -7.67 1.81
C GLN A 93 -7.80 -6.78 0.84
N TYR A 94 -8.39 -6.42 -0.30
CA TYR A 94 -7.78 -5.58 -1.34
C TYR A 94 -8.26 -4.14 -1.32
N ARG A 95 -8.94 -3.71 -0.25
CA ARG A 95 -9.43 -2.34 -0.12
C ARG A 95 -8.28 -1.33 -0.05
N SER A 96 -8.51 -0.14 -0.61
CA SER A 96 -7.62 0.99 -0.40
C SER A 96 -7.76 1.50 1.04
N CYS A 97 -6.66 1.60 1.78
CA CYS A 97 -6.65 2.04 3.16
C CYS A 97 -5.32 2.68 3.59
N VAL A 98 -5.40 3.62 4.53
CA VAL A 98 -4.29 4.24 5.25
C VAL A 98 -4.53 4.07 6.74
N PHE A 99 -3.66 3.31 7.40
CA PHE A 99 -3.69 3.13 8.85
C PHE A 99 -2.70 4.07 9.52
N PHE A 100 -3.21 5.01 10.31
CA PHE A 100 -2.43 6.07 10.94
C PHE A 100 -2.08 5.77 12.41
N GLU A 101 -0.90 6.20 12.85
CA GLU A 101 -0.43 6.14 14.23
C GLU A 101 -0.50 7.51 14.93
N SER A 102 -0.75 8.59 14.19
CA SER A 102 -0.91 9.95 14.72
C SER A 102 -1.98 10.75 13.96
N GLU A 103 -2.55 11.76 14.61
CA GLU A 103 -3.51 12.68 13.97
C GLU A 103 -2.88 13.49 12.82
N GLU A 104 -1.57 13.69 12.85
CA GLU A 104 -0.86 14.36 11.75
C GLU A 104 -0.86 13.48 10.49
N GLN A 105 -0.62 12.18 10.64
CA GLN A 105 -0.71 11.21 9.54
C GLN A 105 -2.11 11.14 8.96
N ARG A 106 -3.13 11.17 9.82
CA ARG A 106 -4.52 11.25 9.39
C ARG A 106 -4.77 12.52 8.57
N SER A 107 -4.38 13.69 9.09
CA SER A 107 -4.62 14.97 8.42
C SER A 107 -3.92 15.04 7.06
N ASP A 108 -2.70 14.51 6.95
CA ASP A 108 -2.00 14.44 5.67
C ASP A 108 -2.69 13.49 4.68
N ALA A 109 -3.15 12.33 5.15
CA ALA A 109 -3.89 11.39 4.30
C ALA A 109 -5.18 12.02 3.75
N GLU A 110 -5.96 12.69 4.61
CA GLU A 110 -7.16 13.42 4.22
C GLU A 110 -6.83 14.53 3.19
N ALA A 111 -5.78 15.32 3.45
CA ALA A 111 -5.36 16.40 2.55
C ALA A 111 -4.87 15.90 1.18
N VAL A 112 -4.17 14.75 1.14
CA VAL A 112 -3.75 14.15 -0.13
C VAL A 112 -4.95 13.60 -0.90
N ILE A 113 -5.92 12.97 -0.23
CA ILE A 113 -7.16 12.52 -0.87
C ILE A 113 -7.90 13.71 -1.47
N GLU A 114 -8.10 14.79 -0.71
CA GLU A 114 -8.77 16.01 -1.19
C GLU A 114 -8.04 16.59 -2.42
N TYR A 115 -6.72 16.71 -2.35
CA TYR A 115 -5.89 17.18 -3.47
C TYR A 115 -6.01 16.29 -4.71
N LEU A 116 -6.05 14.97 -4.53
CA LEU A 116 -6.09 14.02 -5.64
C LEU A 116 -7.49 13.84 -6.22
N GLN A 117 -8.56 14.08 -5.47
CA GLN A 117 -9.94 13.85 -5.89
C GLN A 117 -10.26 14.52 -7.24
N ALA A 118 -9.71 15.71 -7.50
CA ALA A 118 -9.91 16.43 -8.76
C ALA A 118 -9.38 15.67 -10.00
N ASN A 119 -8.53 14.66 -9.82
CA ASN A 119 -8.00 13.81 -10.89
C ASN A 119 -8.85 12.56 -11.15
N PHE A 120 -9.89 12.32 -10.33
CA PHE A 120 -10.77 11.16 -10.43
C PHE A 120 -12.20 11.60 -10.72
N VAL A 121 -12.88 10.84 -11.59
CA VAL A 121 -14.30 11.05 -11.90
C VAL A 121 -15.16 10.51 -10.76
N ASP A 122 -14.79 9.34 -10.25
CA ASP A 122 -15.45 8.70 -9.12
C ASP A 122 -14.80 9.16 -7.80
N ASP A 123 -15.58 9.10 -6.71
CA ASP A 123 -15.09 9.45 -5.39
C ASP A 123 -13.98 8.48 -4.93
N ILE A 124 -12.95 9.02 -4.31
CA ILE A 124 -11.93 8.22 -3.62
C ILE A 124 -12.58 7.58 -2.38
N VAL A 125 -12.51 6.25 -2.30
CA VAL A 125 -13.13 5.45 -1.24
C VAL A 125 -12.11 4.88 -0.25
N THR A 126 -10.89 5.41 -0.24
CA THR A 126 -9.82 5.01 0.65
C THR A 126 -10.22 5.17 2.11
N GLU A 127 -10.12 4.08 2.86
CA GLU A 127 -10.37 4.07 4.30
C GLU A 127 -9.20 4.76 5.04
N ILE A 128 -9.49 5.70 5.95
CA ILE A 128 -8.50 6.26 6.87
C ILE A 128 -8.90 5.86 8.29
N SER A 129 -8.09 5.01 8.92
CA SER A 129 -8.40 4.38 10.20
C SER A 129 -7.19 4.37 11.13
N PRO A 130 -7.35 4.40 12.45
CA PRO A 130 -6.23 4.25 13.36
C PRO A 130 -5.61 2.85 13.20
N LEU A 131 -4.28 2.78 13.24
CA LEU A 131 -3.57 1.51 13.23
C LEU A 131 -3.90 0.72 14.50
N THR A 132 -4.29 -0.53 14.32
CA THR A 132 -4.47 -1.48 15.44
C THR A 132 -3.24 -2.39 15.51
N LYS A 133 -3.42 -3.71 15.47
CA LYS A 133 -2.31 -4.66 15.46
C LYS A 133 -1.87 -4.94 14.04
N PHE A 134 -0.58 -4.84 13.78
CA PHE A 134 0.04 -5.20 12.51
C PHE A 134 0.64 -6.61 12.63
N PHE A 135 0.23 -7.51 11.75
CA PHE A 135 0.78 -8.86 11.64
C PHE A 135 1.67 -8.92 10.41
N ILE A 136 2.95 -9.26 10.60
CA ILE A 136 3.90 -9.42 9.50
C ILE A 136 3.45 -10.63 8.66
N ALA A 137 3.41 -10.47 7.34
CA ALA A 137 3.13 -11.56 6.43
C ALA A 137 4.30 -12.54 6.38
N GLU A 138 4.02 -13.77 5.96
CA GLU A 138 4.99 -14.85 5.83
C GLU A 138 6.19 -14.45 4.94
N ASP A 139 7.39 -14.90 5.28
CA ASP A 139 8.66 -14.48 4.64
C ASP A 139 8.65 -14.60 3.11
N TYR A 140 7.91 -15.56 2.55
CA TYR A 140 7.83 -15.75 1.11
C TYR A 140 7.10 -14.62 0.38
N HIS A 141 6.38 -13.75 1.08
CA HIS A 141 5.74 -12.55 0.51
C HIS A 141 6.67 -11.34 0.42
N HIS A 142 7.82 -11.36 1.08
CA HIS A 142 8.76 -10.24 1.11
C HIS A 142 9.60 -10.24 -0.17
N ASP A 143 9.79 -9.06 -0.76
CA ASP A 143 10.49 -8.87 -2.03
C ASP A 143 9.94 -9.77 -3.14
N TYR A 144 8.62 -10.06 -3.13
CA TYR A 144 8.04 -11.12 -3.94
C TYR A 144 8.30 -10.92 -5.43
N PHE A 145 8.18 -9.69 -5.92
CA PHE A 145 8.43 -9.35 -7.33
C PHE A 145 9.89 -9.58 -7.72
N ALA A 146 10.84 -9.20 -6.86
CA ALA A 146 12.27 -9.38 -7.12
C ALA A 146 12.67 -10.86 -7.09
N ASN A 147 12.05 -11.63 -6.20
CA ASN A 147 12.30 -13.07 -6.05
C ASN A 147 11.57 -13.91 -7.12
N ASN A 148 10.47 -13.42 -7.68
CA ASN A 148 9.61 -14.16 -8.60
C ASN A 148 9.28 -13.39 -9.91
N PRO A 149 10.26 -12.82 -10.62
CA PRO A 149 10.01 -11.93 -11.77
C PRO A 149 9.37 -12.65 -12.97
N GLN A 150 9.43 -13.98 -13.01
CA GLN A 150 8.81 -14.81 -14.05
C GLN A 150 7.40 -15.29 -13.70
N ASN A 151 6.91 -14.98 -12.49
CA ASN A 151 5.55 -15.33 -12.12
C ASN A 151 4.56 -14.58 -13.05
N PRO A 152 3.56 -15.26 -13.64
CA PRO A 152 2.60 -14.61 -14.54
C PRO A 152 1.87 -13.42 -13.92
N TYR A 153 1.52 -13.50 -12.62
CA TYR A 153 0.90 -12.38 -11.91
C TYR A 153 1.87 -11.20 -11.80
N CYS A 154 3.15 -11.46 -11.52
CA CYS A 154 4.18 -10.43 -11.49
C CYS A 154 4.34 -9.75 -12.86
N GLN A 155 4.34 -10.50 -13.95
CA GLN A 155 4.48 -9.94 -15.30
C GLN A 155 3.25 -9.17 -15.76
N MET A 156 2.06 -9.68 -15.47
CA MET A 156 0.80 -9.14 -16.00
C MET A 156 0.22 -8.02 -15.13
N VAL A 157 0.48 -8.02 -13.83
CA VAL A 157 -0.15 -7.11 -12.86
C VAL A 157 0.87 -6.20 -12.18
N VAL A 158 1.92 -6.78 -11.60
CA VAL A 158 2.90 -6.03 -10.78
C VAL A 158 3.80 -5.16 -11.66
N ALA A 159 4.48 -5.75 -12.65
CA ALA A 159 5.46 -5.06 -13.49
C ALA A 159 4.90 -3.81 -14.21
N PRO A 160 3.69 -3.83 -14.82
CA PRO A 160 3.13 -2.63 -15.45
C PRO A 160 2.86 -1.51 -14.45
N LYS A 161 2.38 -1.83 -13.24
CA LYS A 161 2.13 -0.85 -12.17
C LYS A 161 3.44 -0.22 -11.69
N LEU A 162 4.45 -1.04 -11.44
CA LEU A 162 5.79 -0.59 -11.05
C LEU A 162 6.41 0.31 -12.12
N ALA A 163 6.35 -0.08 -13.39
CA ALA A 163 6.88 0.70 -14.50
C ALA A 163 6.20 2.08 -14.59
N LYS A 164 4.87 2.14 -14.43
CA LYS A 164 4.11 3.41 -14.42
C LYS A 164 4.50 4.30 -13.25
N ALA A 165 4.58 3.75 -12.03
CA ALA A 165 4.99 4.50 -10.84
C ALA A 165 6.42 5.04 -10.98
N ARG A 166 7.38 4.19 -11.38
CA ARG A 166 8.78 4.56 -11.57
C ARG A 166 8.98 5.56 -12.71
N ALA A 167 8.22 5.46 -13.79
CA ALA A 167 8.28 6.45 -14.86
C ALA A 167 7.83 7.84 -14.37
N ARG A 168 6.71 7.90 -13.62
CA ARG A 168 6.15 9.15 -13.09
C ARG A 168 7.02 9.79 -12.01
N PHE A 169 7.63 8.98 -11.15
CA PHE A 169 8.39 9.43 -9.99
C PHE A 169 9.88 9.11 -10.08
N SER A 170 10.43 8.98 -11.28
CA SER A 170 11.83 8.58 -11.51
C SER A 170 12.85 9.40 -10.71
N HIS A 171 12.59 10.70 -10.52
CA HIS A 171 13.43 11.60 -9.73
C HIS A 171 13.45 11.30 -8.21
N LEU A 172 12.52 10.47 -7.72
CA LEU A 172 12.46 10.02 -6.33
C LEU A 172 13.14 8.66 -6.10
N TYR A 173 13.46 7.89 -7.13
CA TYR A 173 14.16 6.61 -6.98
C TYR A 173 15.68 6.80 -7.02
N GLU A 174 16.40 5.89 -6.36
CA GLU A 174 17.87 5.74 -6.47
C GLU A 174 18.29 4.70 -7.51
#